data_AF-R9CF91-F1
#
_entry.id   AF-R9CF91-F1
#
_cell.length_a   1.000
_cell.length_b   1.000
_cell.length_c   1.000
_cell.angle_alpha   90.00
_cell.angle_beta   90.00
_cell.angle_gamma   90.00
#
_symmetry.space_group_name_H-M   'P 1'
#
loop_
_entity.id
_entity.type
_entity.pdbx_description
1 polymer ?
#
loop_
_entity_poly.entity_id
_entity_poly.type
_entity_poly.pdbx_seq_one_letter_code
_entity_poly.pdbx_strand_id
1 'polypeptide(L)' 'MSIRINNIILRIDEDRDILIKKIAKKLKVSEEEVQNFKIIKESLDARKKNDIKYLYCVEVEHKNEKK' A
#
# COMPACT_ATOMS: atom_id res chain seq x y z
N MET A 1 1.25 3.46 -16.77
CA MET A 1 0.19 2.47 -16.48
C MET A 1 0.01 2.42 -14.96
N SER A 2 -1.20 2.20 -14.44
CA SER A 2 -1.43 2.09 -13.00
C SER A 2 -1.55 0.63 -12.58
N ILE A 3 -0.85 0.25 -11.49
CA ILE A 3 -0.83 -1.10 -10.94
C ILE A 3 -1.69 -1.13 -9.69
N ARG A 4 -2.70 -1.98 -9.68
CA ARG A 4 -3.55 -2.15 -8.50
C ARG A 4 -2.97 -3.21 -7.57
N ILE A 5 -2.71 -2.81 -6.33
CA ILE A 5 -2.22 -3.68 -5.27
C ILE A 5 -3.31 -3.82 -4.23
N ASN A 6 -3.75 -5.06 -4.03
CA ASN A 6 -4.72 -5.41 -3.00
C ASN A 6 -4.02 -6.00 -1.78
N ASN A 7 -4.73 -6.02 -0.65
CA ASN A 7 -4.31 -6.71 0.57
C ASN A 7 -2.98 -6.18 1.13
N ILE A 8 -2.84 -4.85 1.23
CA ILE A 8 -1.74 -4.22 1.97
C ILE A 8 -2.19 -4.08 3.42
N ILE A 9 -1.50 -4.78 4.31
CA ILE A 9 -1.84 -4.81 5.73
C ILE A 9 -0.99 -3.76 6.45
N LEU A 10 -1.62 -2.75 7.02
CA LEU A 10 -1.01 -1.77 7.90
C LEU A 10 -1.62 -1.92 9.29
N ARG A 11 -0.83 -1.80 10.35
CA ARG A 11 -1.37 -1.73 11.71
C ARG A 11 -1.86 -0.31 11.98
N ILE A 12 -2.82 -0.15 12.89
CA ILE A 12 -3.28 1.18 13.32
C ILE A 12 -2.16 2.01 13.98
N ASP A 13 -1.18 1.32 14.56
CA ASP A 13 -0.03 1.93 15.22
C ASP A 13 1.09 2.30 14.23
N GLU A 14 0.99 1.86 12.97
CA GLU A 14 2.01 2.11 11.95
C GLU A 14 1.70 3.34 11.11
N ASP A 15 2.74 4.14 10.89
CA ASP A 15 2.65 5.36 10.11
C ASP A 15 2.45 5.09 8.60
N ARG A 16 1.94 6.08 7.88
CA ARG A 16 1.72 6.01 6.43
C ARG A 16 3.03 5.82 5.66
N ASP A 17 4.16 6.21 6.22
CA ASP A 17 5.48 5.95 5.64
C ASP A 17 5.72 4.43 5.42
N ILE A 18 5.24 3.60 6.35
CA ILE A 18 5.35 2.14 6.26
C ILE A 18 4.45 1.59 5.15
N LEU A 19 3.36 2.28 4.81
CA LEU A 19 2.51 1.90 3.69
C LEU A 19 3.29 1.99 2.37
N ILE A 20 4.05 3.07 2.15
CA ILE A 20 4.88 3.25 0.95
C ILE A 20 5.96 2.16 0.88
N LYS A 21 6.65 1.88 1.99
CA LYS A 21 7.62 0.77 2.09
C LYS A 21 7.01 -0.56 1.73
N LYS A 22 5.80 -0.85 2.23
CA LYS A 22 5.08 -2.09 1.93
C LYS A 22 4.66 -2.17 0.47
N ILE A 23 4.23 -1.06 -0.13
CA ILE A 23 3.90 -0.96 -1.55
C ILE A 23 5.14 -1.24 -2.40
N ALA A 24 6.23 -0.50 -2.16
CA ALA A 24 7.49 -0.62 -2.88
C ALA A 24 8.06 -2.05 -2.79
N LYS A 25 8.08 -2.63 -1.60
CA LYS A 25 8.50 -4.02 -1.37
C LYS A 25 7.64 -5.04 -2.10
N LYS A 26 6.33 -4.80 -2.22
CA LYS A 26 5.39 -5.70 -2.89
C LYS A 26 5.48 -5.60 -4.42
N LEU A 27 5.78 -4.42 -4.93
CA LEU A 27 6.06 -4.16 -6.35
C LEU A 27 7.51 -4.50 -6.75
N LYS A 28 8.41 -4.72 -5.79
CA LYS A 28 9.87 -4.84 -6.00
C LYS A 28 10.47 -3.62 -6.73
N VAL A 29 9.97 -2.44 -6.42
CA VAL A 29 10.49 -1.16 -6.93
C VAL A 29 11.03 -0.34 -5.76
N SER A 30 11.84 0.67 -6.05
CA SER A 30 12.24 1.66 -5.04
C SER A 30 11.04 2.51 -4.62
N GLU A 31 11.07 3.02 -3.39
CA GLU A 31 10.05 3.96 -2.88
C GLU A 31 9.94 5.20 -3.78
N GLU A 32 11.07 5.60 -4.37
CA GLU A 32 11.24 6.69 -5.33
C GLU A 32 10.47 6.48 -6.65
N GLU A 33 10.26 5.22 -7.03
CA GLU A 33 9.55 4.83 -8.25
C GLU A 33 8.03 4.79 -8.04
N VAL A 34 7.58 4.78 -6.78
CA VAL A 34 6.18 4.91 -6.36
C VAL A 34 5.83 6.40 -6.35
N GLN A 35 5.69 6.99 -7.54
CA GLN A 35 5.46 8.44 -7.67
C GLN A 35 4.13 8.88 -7.08
N ASN A 36 3.09 8.08 -7.34
CA ASN A 36 1.75 8.33 -6.84
C ASN A 36 1.11 7.00 -6.47
N PHE A 37 0.39 7.00 -5.37
CA PHE A 37 -0.54 5.93 -5.05
C PHE A 37 -1.86 6.53 -4.57
N LYS A 38 -2.94 5.85 -4.90
CA LYS A 38 -4.30 6.21 -4.50
C LYS A 38 -4.92 5.07 -3.73
N ILE A 39 -5.44 5.37 -2.55
CA ILE A 39 -6.19 4.38 -1.77
C ILE A 39 -7.57 4.23 -2.40
N ILE A 40 -7.84 3.07 -2.98
CA ILE A 40 -9.12 2.73 -3.62
C ILE A 40 -10.09 2.15 -2.59
N LYS A 41 -9.57 1.40 -1.62
CA LYS A 41 -10.37 0.81 -0.54
C LYS A 41 -9.54 0.74 0.73
N GLU A 42 -10.14 1.16 1.83
CA GLU A 42 -9.65 0.91 3.18
C GLU A 42 -10.65 -0.02 3.86
N SER A 43 -10.17 -1.04 4.55
CA SER A 43 -10.99 -1.96 5.32
C SER A 43 -10.33 -2.21 6.67
N LEU A 44 -11.06 -2.00 7.75
CA LEU A 44 -10.53 -2.15 9.09
C LEU A 44 -10.89 -3.52 9.66
N ASP A 45 -9.87 -4.33 9.94
CA ASP A 45 -9.98 -5.55 10.71
C ASP A 45 -9.68 -5.24 12.18
N ALA A 46 -10.74 -5.04 12.96
CA ALA A 46 -10.67 -4.80 14.41
C ALA A 46 -11.17 -6.01 15.23
N ARG A 47 -11.17 -7.21 14.64
CA ARG A 47 -11.71 -8.41 15.30
C ARG A 47 -10.92 -8.82 16.56
N LYS A 48 -9.64 -8.44 16.62
CA LYS A 48 -8.80 -8.57 17.82
C LYS A 48 -8.54 -7.18 18.41
N LYS A 49 -9.03 -6.92 19.63
CA LYS A 49 -8.84 -5.64 20.34
C LYS A 49 -7.38 -5.16 20.40
N ASN A 50 -6.41 -6.08 20.46
CA ASN A 50 -4.98 -5.76 20.56
C ASN A 50 -4.23 -5.69 19.21
N ASP A 51 -4.84 -6.06 18.09
CA ASP A 51 -4.11 -6.16 16.81
C ASP A 51 -5.02 -5.70 15.67
N ILE A 52 -5.37 -4.42 15.73
CA ILE A 52 -6.20 -3.74 14.72
C ILE A 52 -5.36 -3.53 13.45
N LYS A 53 -5.87 -4.04 12.32
CA LYS A 53 -5.20 -4.00 11.03
C LYS A 53 -6.07 -3.34 9.98
N TYR A 54 -5.52 -2.40 9.24
CA TYR A 54 -6.09 -1.89 8.01
C TYR A 54 -5.65 -2.75 6.83
N LEU A 55 -6.62 -3.23 6.07
CA LEU A 55 -6.45 -3.72 4.71
C LEU A 55 -6.66 -2.57 3.74
N TYR A 56 -5.58 -2.21 3.05
CA TYR A 56 -5.60 -1.24 1.97
C TYR A 56 -5.59 -1.94 0.61
N CYS A 57 -6.45 -1.45 -0.28
CA CYS A 57 -6.28 -1.59 -1.72
C CYS A 57 -5.83 -0.24 -2.26
N VAL A 58 -4.65 -0.22 -2.86
CA VAL A 58 -4.07 0.98 -3.46
C VAL A 58 -3.85 0.75 -4.94
N GLU A 59 -3.96 1.82 -5.71
CA GLU A 59 -3.56 1.88 -7.10
C GLU A 59 -2.29 2.72 -7.17
N VAL A 60 -1.24 2.18 -7.74
CA VAL A 60 0.08 2.80 -7.81
C VAL A 60 0.37 3.18 -9.24
N GLU A 61 0.66 4.45 -9.47
CA GLU A 61 1.15 4.91 -10.76
C GLU A 61 2.65 4.70 -10.81
N HIS A 62 3.09 3.85 -11.74
CA HIS A 62 4.49 3.62 -12.00
C HIS A 62 4.90 4.31 -13.31
N LYS A 63 5.99 5.08 -13.25
CA LYS A 63 6.46 5.88 -14.38
C LYS A 63 7.15 5.08 -15.48
N ASN A 64 7.47 3.80 -15.25
CA ASN A 64 8.47 3.11 -16.04
C ASN A 64 7.99 1.80 -16.70
N GLU A 65 6.79 1.81 -17.30
CA GLU A 65 6.61 0.98 -18.50
C GLU A 65 7.21 1.74 -19.70
N LYS A 66 8.54 1.75 -19.76
CA LYS A 66 9.25 1.85 -21.03
C LYS A 66 9.21 0.48 -21.67
N LYS A 67 8.25 0.28 -22.57
CA LYS A 67 8.39 -0.65 -23.68
C LYS A 67 8.15 0.10 -24.96
#